data_AF-A0A7Z7AUM5-F1
#
_entry.id   AF-A0A7Z7AUM5-F1
#
_cell.length_a   1.000
_cell.length_b   1.000
_cell.length_c   1.000
_cell.angle_alpha   90.00
_cell.angle_beta   90.00
_cell.angle_gamma   90.00
#
_symmetry.space_group_name_H-M   'P 1'
#
loop_
_entity.id
_entity.type
_entity.pdbx_description
1 polymer ?
#
loop_
_entity_poly.entity_id
_entity_poly.type
_entity_poly.pdbx_seq_one_letter_code
_entity_poly.pdbx_strand_id
1 'polypeptide(L)'
;MSEECRENSLCVEKDMDMDGSHFIYRQISSKSIKFLDFDYKRCVGCGICVDICPTKALELGPMQEISTGLDAPPVMMDLEKCTFCSMCTNFCPVHAFKMTEEGELPEKEEFPTFDSYVRMNEKCLPCALCKAACPEEAIEVEFTFPKKEEIAPFKEDAEGEIEIDTEKCNFCGLCAEFCEAFLLVEKEKTPTDPQPFDMLLVDEDKCDYCVLCQDLCPEDAIKVKGEKRGEAPEIEGKVTVDDEKCTRCTWCQVVCPYDAVDIKKQFEGELNLIDVNVDKCDPQGCHGCFNVCPSHLWYVPEEGAKIAAKSDYCTYCGACVNACPKDVMTVSRIKVNHTPVPDSPWAEQWKDAIDSMVTGKRNYPDVSRTLEVEPEAHKEHVEVELPQVDGSLLKLAKERIEKAKPLLDNVKLRMMIEKEDPEKLSDEIKKRLN
;
A
#
# COMPACT_ATOMS: atom_id res chain seq x y z
N MET A 1 -14.58 -24.26 18.76
CA MET A 1 -15.74 -25.15 18.96
C MET A 1 -15.89 -25.53 20.43
N SER A 2 -16.64 -24.70 21.14
CA SER A 2 -17.23 -25.03 22.44
C SER A 2 -18.19 -26.23 22.33
N GLU A 3 -18.47 -26.93 23.45
CA GLU A 3 -19.42 -28.06 23.46
C GLU A 3 -20.84 -27.66 23.01
N GLU A 4 -21.25 -26.41 23.22
CA GLU A 4 -22.55 -25.87 22.80
C GLU A 4 -22.73 -25.77 21.27
N CYS A 5 -21.64 -25.59 20.50
CA CYS A 5 -21.73 -25.50 19.03
C CYS A 5 -21.84 -26.85 18.31
N ARG A 6 -21.67 -27.97 19.02
CA ARG A 6 -21.84 -29.32 18.43
C ARG A 6 -23.30 -29.71 18.24
N GLU A 7 -24.23 -29.10 18.96
CA GLU A 7 -25.66 -29.45 18.93
C GLU A 7 -26.50 -28.57 17.99
N ASN A 8 -25.97 -27.45 17.49
CA ASN A 8 -26.71 -26.47 16.69
C ASN A 8 -26.14 -26.36 15.27
N SER A 9 -26.93 -26.70 14.24
CA SER A 9 -26.47 -26.80 12.83
C SER A 9 -26.09 -25.47 12.16
N LEU A 10 -26.21 -24.34 12.88
CA LEU A 10 -26.03 -22.96 12.40
C LEU A 10 -24.99 -22.17 13.21
N CYS A 11 -24.18 -22.79 14.07
CA CYS A 11 -23.13 -22.06 14.80
C CYS A 11 -22.06 -21.54 13.82
N VAL A 12 -21.82 -20.22 13.84
CA VAL A 12 -20.74 -19.54 13.13
C VAL A 12 -19.87 -18.85 14.17
N GLU A 13 -18.65 -19.34 14.36
CA GLU A 13 -17.63 -18.69 15.20
C GLU A 13 -16.76 -17.79 14.30
N LYS A 14 -16.38 -16.61 14.80
CA LYS A 14 -15.43 -15.73 14.12
C LYS A 14 -14.34 -15.31 15.10
N ASP A 15 -13.10 -15.28 14.63
CA ASP A 15 -11.97 -14.78 15.41
C ASP A 15 -10.97 -14.03 14.52
N MET A 16 -10.02 -13.37 15.17
CA MET A 16 -8.94 -12.62 14.53
C MET A 16 -7.64 -12.93 15.27
N ASP A 17 -6.57 -13.11 14.50
CA ASP A 17 -5.19 -13.19 14.96
C ASP A 17 -4.31 -12.18 14.21
N MET A 18 -3.11 -11.92 14.70
CA MET A 18 -2.15 -11.02 14.07
C MET A 18 -0.77 -11.67 13.99
N ASP A 19 -0.22 -11.76 12.78
CA ASP A 19 1.13 -12.26 12.50
C ASP A 19 1.93 -11.20 11.74
N GLY A 20 2.79 -10.46 12.46
CA GLY A 20 3.57 -9.37 11.87
C GLY A 20 2.67 -8.26 11.30
N SER A 21 2.67 -8.10 9.97
CA SER A 21 1.81 -7.14 9.26
C SER A 21 0.45 -7.72 8.83
N HIS A 22 0.20 -8.99 9.11
CA HIS A 22 -0.98 -9.70 8.65
C HIS A 22 -2.04 -9.81 9.74
N PHE A 23 -3.24 -9.30 9.47
CA PHE A 23 -4.43 -9.59 10.25
C PHE A 23 -5.14 -10.79 9.64
N ILE A 24 -5.20 -11.90 10.39
CA ILE A 24 -5.79 -13.16 9.95
C ILE A 24 -7.17 -13.29 10.58
N TYR A 25 -8.20 -13.06 9.79
CA TYR A 25 -9.59 -13.20 10.21
C TYR A 25 -10.12 -14.58 9.83
N ARG A 26 -10.79 -15.25 10.76
CA ARG A 26 -11.36 -16.58 10.53
C ARG A 26 -12.86 -16.57 10.74
N GLN A 27 -13.57 -17.25 9.85
CA GLN A 27 -14.96 -17.64 10.04
C GLN A 27 -15.06 -19.15 9.98
N ILE A 28 -15.52 -19.75 11.07
CA ILE A 28 -15.68 -21.20 11.22
C ILE A 28 -17.17 -21.49 11.24
N SER A 29 -17.62 -22.29 10.26
CA SER A 29 -18.97 -22.84 10.23
C SER A 29 -18.93 -24.36 10.30
N SER A 30 -20.09 -25.00 10.38
CA SER A 30 -20.20 -26.47 10.35
C SER A 30 -19.75 -27.11 9.03
N LYS A 31 -19.70 -26.35 7.92
CA LYS A 31 -19.44 -26.86 6.57
C LYS A 31 -18.13 -26.38 5.94
N SER A 32 -17.67 -25.21 6.37
CA SER A 32 -16.48 -24.57 5.80
C SER A 32 -15.79 -23.64 6.79
N ILE A 33 -14.50 -23.44 6.57
CA ILE A 33 -13.66 -22.46 7.25
C ILE A 33 -13.18 -21.46 6.19
N LYS A 34 -13.36 -20.18 6.47
CA LYS A 34 -12.86 -19.09 5.63
C LYS A 34 -11.80 -18.31 6.38
N PHE A 35 -10.68 -18.05 5.71
CA PHE A 35 -9.58 -17.25 6.20
C PHE A 35 -9.45 -16.03 5.30
N LEU A 36 -9.51 -14.85 5.89
CA LEU A 36 -9.21 -13.59 5.22
C LEU A 36 -7.92 -13.05 5.85
N ASP A 37 -6.87 -13.05 5.06
CA ASP A 37 -5.56 -12.49 5.39
C ASP A 37 -5.49 -11.06 4.85
N PHE A 38 -5.23 -10.09 5.73
CA PHE A 38 -5.07 -8.68 5.40
C PHE A 38 -3.67 -8.20 5.76
N ASP A 39 -2.84 -7.93 4.74
CA ASP A 39 -1.54 -7.29 4.91
C ASP A 39 -1.71 -5.75 4.93
N TYR A 40 -1.65 -5.16 6.12
CA TYR A 40 -1.85 -3.73 6.25
C TYR A 40 -0.66 -2.90 5.73
N LYS A 41 0.53 -3.49 5.59
CA LYS A 41 1.71 -2.79 5.03
C LYS A 41 1.63 -2.67 3.51
N ARG A 42 1.01 -3.64 2.84
CA ARG A 42 0.69 -3.58 1.41
C ARG A 42 -0.51 -2.66 1.12
N CYS A 43 -1.34 -2.40 2.12
CA CYS A 43 -2.51 -1.53 1.97
C CYS A 43 -2.11 -0.06 1.77
N VAL A 44 -2.60 0.56 0.69
CA VAL A 44 -2.36 1.99 0.40
C VAL A 44 -3.49 2.90 0.91
N GLY A 45 -4.49 2.35 1.61
CA GLY A 45 -5.61 3.13 2.16
C GLY A 45 -6.49 3.83 1.11
N CYS A 46 -6.68 3.20 -0.05
CA CYS A 46 -7.50 3.75 -1.13
C CYS A 46 -9.00 3.85 -0.83
N GLY A 47 -9.50 3.11 0.17
CA GLY A 47 -10.90 3.16 0.60
C GLY A 47 -11.88 2.36 -0.27
N ILE A 48 -11.44 1.77 -1.39
CA ILE A 48 -12.33 0.98 -2.27
C ILE A 48 -13.05 -0.12 -1.49
N CYS A 49 -12.33 -0.86 -0.63
CA CYS A 49 -12.91 -1.92 0.20
C CYS A 49 -14.00 -1.42 1.16
N VAL A 50 -13.92 -0.17 1.62
CA VAL A 50 -14.92 0.50 2.46
C VAL A 50 -16.16 0.81 1.64
N ASP A 51 -15.98 1.42 0.46
CA ASP A 51 -17.07 1.77 -0.46
C ASP A 51 -17.85 0.53 -0.95
N ILE A 52 -17.13 -0.58 -1.18
CA ILE A 52 -17.68 -1.86 -1.63
C ILE A 52 -17.99 -2.83 -0.49
N CYS A 53 -18.06 -2.40 0.76
CA CYS A 53 -18.55 -3.26 1.84
C CYS A 53 -20.09 -3.20 2.01
N PRO A 54 -20.85 -4.30 1.82
CA PRO A 54 -22.32 -4.31 1.96
C PRO A 54 -22.79 -4.08 3.39
N THR A 55 -22.01 -4.51 4.37
CA THR A 55 -22.39 -4.45 5.79
C THR A 55 -21.70 -3.32 6.55
N LYS A 56 -20.94 -2.47 5.85
CA LYS A 56 -20.11 -1.41 6.48
C LYS A 56 -19.21 -1.97 7.59
N ALA A 57 -18.63 -3.14 7.33
CA ALA A 57 -17.68 -3.78 8.23
C ALA A 57 -16.29 -3.15 8.16
N LEU A 58 -16.00 -2.31 7.16
CA LEU A 58 -14.68 -1.72 6.95
C LEU A 58 -14.75 -0.20 7.10
N GLU A 59 -13.74 0.37 7.74
CA GLU A 59 -13.57 1.81 7.92
C GLU A 59 -12.13 2.22 7.64
N LEU A 60 -11.91 3.43 7.12
CA LEU A 60 -10.57 3.98 6.91
C LEU A 60 -9.93 4.36 8.24
N GLY A 61 -8.64 4.07 8.37
CA GLY A 61 -7.79 4.57 9.43
C GLY A 61 -7.42 6.06 9.25
N PRO A 62 -6.59 6.61 10.15
CA PRO A 62 -6.10 7.98 10.08
C PRO A 62 -5.07 8.14 8.93
N MET A 63 -5.58 8.22 7.69
CA MET A 63 -4.75 8.17 6.48
C MET A 63 -3.73 9.30 6.36
N GLN A 64 -4.02 10.48 6.91
CA GLN A 64 -3.12 11.62 6.88
C GLN A 64 -1.87 11.32 7.71
N GLU A 65 -2.05 10.87 8.94
CA GLU A 65 -0.98 10.49 9.86
C GLU A 65 -0.20 9.28 9.32
N ILE A 66 -0.91 8.25 8.82
CA ILE A 66 -0.29 7.05 8.23
C ILE A 66 0.60 7.42 7.06
N SER A 67 0.12 8.28 6.15
CA SER A 67 0.90 8.72 4.99
C SER A 67 2.17 9.49 5.37
N THR A 68 2.24 10.05 6.58
CA THR A 68 3.38 10.79 7.11
C THR A 68 4.26 9.98 8.07
N GLY A 69 4.00 8.67 8.23
CA GLY A 69 4.87 7.76 8.97
C GLY A 69 4.27 7.16 10.24
N LEU A 70 2.99 7.37 10.55
CA LEU A 70 2.33 6.61 11.62
C LEU A 70 2.17 5.15 11.18
N ASP A 71 2.72 4.24 11.98
CA ASP A 71 2.54 2.81 11.76
C ASP A 71 1.19 2.33 12.31
N ALA A 72 0.16 2.35 11.47
CA ALA A 72 -1.19 1.92 11.80
C ALA A 72 -1.89 1.32 10.57
N PRO A 73 -2.87 0.41 10.75
CA PRO A 73 -3.59 -0.17 9.64
C PRO A 73 -4.41 0.90 8.88
N PRO A 74 -4.25 1.03 7.55
CA PRO A 74 -5.02 1.98 6.73
C PRO A 74 -6.52 1.69 6.69
N VAL A 75 -6.91 0.46 6.99
CA VAL A 75 -8.29 0.00 7.02
C VAL A 75 -8.49 -0.88 8.25
N MET A 76 -9.59 -0.67 8.97
CA MET A 76 -9.99 -1.48 10.12
C MET A 76 -11.24 -2.28 9.79
N MET A 77 -11.31 -3.54 10.25
CA MET A 77 -12.45 -4.43 10.03
C MET A 77 -13.19 -4.75 11.33
N ASP A 78 -14.49 -4.50 11.34
CA ASP A 78 -15.46 -4.97 12.32
C ASP A 78 -15.88 -6.42 11.96
N LEU A 79 -15.33 -7.37 12.73
CA LEU A 79 -15.53 -8.80 12.49
C LEU A 79 -16.98 -9.23 12.73
N GLU A 80 -17.72 -8.56 13.61
CA GLU A 80 -19.12 -8.88 13.87
C GLU A 80 -19.97 -8.59 12.61
N LYS A 81 -19.71 -7.45 11.96
CA LYS A 81 -20.39 -7.04 10.72
C LYS A 81 -19.89 -7.78 9.47
N CYS A 82 -18.65 -8.26 9.45
CA CYS A 82 -18.06 -8.87 8.25
C CYS A 82 -18.77 -10.18 7.87
N THR A 83 -19.14 -10.34 6.59
CA THR A 83 -19.82 -11.55 6.09
C THR A 83 -18.93 -12.47 5.28
N PHE A 84 -17.63 -12.16 5.13
CA PHE A 84 -16.68 -12.95 4.32
C PHE A 84 -17.19 -13.17 2.87
N CYS A 85 -17.70 -12.09 2.25
CA CYS A 85 -18.26 -12.08 0.89
C CYS A 85 -17.22 -11.86 -0.23
N SER A 86 -15.94 -11.70 0.12
CA SER A 86 -14.82 -11.52 -0.81
C SER A 86 -14.86 -10.29 -1.73
N MET A 87 -15.84 -9.37 -1.60
CA MET A 87 -15.86 -8.11 -2.37
C MET A 87 -14.57 -7.30 -2.18
N CYS A 88 -14.13 -7.12 -0.93
CA CYS A 88 -12.89 -6.40 -0.61
C CYS A 88 -11.62 -7.07 -1.15
N THR A 89 -11.62 -8.41 -1.27
CA THR A 89 -10.52 -9.20 -1.82
C THR A 89 -10.45 -9.04 -3.34
N ASN A 90 -11.58 -9.27 -4.02
CA ASN A 90 -11.64 -9.30 -5.48
C ASN A 90 -11.42 -7.94 -6.15
N PHE A 91 -11.67 -6.85 -5.42
CA PHE A 91 -11.56 -5.47 -5.90
C PHE A 91 -10.51 -4.66 -5.11
N CYS A 92 -9.52 -5.32 -4.51
CA CYS A 92 -8.34 -4.64 -3.95
C CYS A 92 -7.28 -4.42 -5.05
N PRO A 93 -7.00 -3.17 -5.48
CA PRO A 93 -6.05 -2.92 -6.58
C PRO A 93 -4.59 -3.21 -6.22
N VAL A 94 -4.29 -3.41 -4.95
CA VAL A 94 -2.96 -3.70 -4.42
C VAL A 94 -2.89 -5.08 -3.77
N HIS A 95 -3.94 -5.92 -3.90
CA HIS A 95 -3.94 -7.29 -3.37
C HIS A 95 -3.56 -7.40 -1.88
N ALA A 96 -3.94 -6.40 -1.07
CA ALA A 96 -3.68 -6.40 0.38
C ALA A 96 -4.58 -7.39 1.14
N PHE A 97 -5.69 -7.83 0.54
CA PHE A 97 -6.60 -8.81 1.10
C PHE A 97 -6.49 -10.11 0.31
N LYS A 98 -6.39 -11.25 1.00
CA LYS A 98 -6.38 -12.58 0.41
C LYS A 98 -7.38 -13.48 1.14
N MET A 99 -8.31 -14.07 0.39
CA MET A 99 -9.27 -15.03 0.93
C MET A 99 -8.83 -16.45 0.57
N THR A 100 -8.76 -17.33 1.57
CA THR A 100 -8.66 -18.77 1.38
C THR A 100 -9.83 -19.45 2.08
N GLU A 101 -10.32 -20.53 1.48
CA GLU A 101 -11.51 -21.21 1.97
C GLU A 101 -11.27 -22.73 1.93
N GLU A 102 -11.70 -23.44 2.97
CA GLU A 102 -11.59 -24.89 3.11
C GLU A 102 -12.96 -25.50 3.43
N GLY A 103 -13.30 -26.64 2.84
CA GLY A 103 -14.56 -27.38 3.08
C GLY A 103 -15.49 -27.44 1.86
N GLU A 104 -16.79 -27.61 2.11
CA GLU A 104 -17.82 -27.61 1.07
C GLU A 104 -18.19 -26.16 0.69
N LEU A 105 -17.78 -25.74 -0.51
CA LEU A 105 -17.94 -24.36 -0.99
C LEU A 105 -18.55 -24.34 -2.40
N PRO A 106 -19.27 -23.27 -2.76
CA PRO A 106 -19.67 -23.03 -4.14
C PRO A 106 -18.43 -22.90 -5.05
N GLU A 107 -18.60 -23.14 -6.35
CA GLU A 107 -17.50 -23.13 -7.31
C GLU A 107 -16.86 -21.73 -7.44
N LYS A 108 -15.53 -21.66 -7.61
CA LYS A 108 -14.75 -20.40 -7.64
C LYS A 108 -15.16 -19.43 -8.76
N GLU A 109 -15.89 -19.90 -9.77
CA GLU A 109 -16.31 -19.14 -10.96
C GLU A 109 -17.49 -18.18 -10.68
N GLU A 110 -17.95 -18.10 -9.43
CA GLU A 110 -19.14 -17.33 -9.04
C GLU A 110 -18.90 -15.88 -8.58
N PHE A 111 -17.65 -15.41 -8.49
CA PHE A 111 -17.37 -14.05 -8.00
C PHE A 111 -16.67 -13.17 -9.04
N PRO A 112 -17.21 -11.96 -9.31
CA PRO A 112 -16.55 -11.03 -10.22
C PRO A 112 -15.26 -10.49 -9.61
N THR A 113 -14.28 -10.25 -10.47
CA THR A 113 -12.94 -9.73 -10.15
C THR A 113 -12.57 -8.65 -11.15
N PHE A 114 -11.47 -7.93 -10.93
CA PHE A 114 -10.95 -7.03 -11.94
C PHE A 114 -10.59 -7.76 -13.24
N ASP A 115 -11.05 -7.21 -14.37
CA ASP A 115 -10.63 -7.62 -15.72
C ASP A 115 -9.51 -6.68 -16.15
N SER A 116 -8.33 -6.93 -15.61
CA SER A 116 -7.10 -6.15 -15.81
C SER A 116 -5.93 -7.10 -16.06
N TYR A 117 -4.95 -6.69 -16.87
CA TYR A 117 -3.80 -7.52 -17.18
C TYR A 117 -2.59 -6.69 -17.61
N VAL A 118 -1.41 -7.29 -17.47
CA VAL A 118 -0.18 -6.90 -18.18
C VAL A 118 0.29 -8.14 -18.93
N ARG A 119 0.46 -8.03 -20.25
CA ARG A 119 0.93 -9.12 -21.09
C ARG A 119 2.02 -8.63 -22.02
N MET A 120 3.04 -9.46 -22.21
CA MET A 120 4.05 -9.23 -23.21
C MET A 120 3.58 -9.81 -24.53
N ASN A 121 3.61 -9.02 -25.60
CA ASN A 121 3.25 -9.46 -26.95
C ASN A 121 4.47 -10.03 -27.70
N GLU A 122 4.26 -10.43 -28.95
CA GLU A 122 5.29 -11.06 -29.80
C GLU A 122 6.49 -10.16 -30.14
N LYS A 123 6.39 -8.84 -29.95
CA LYS A 123 7.51 -7.90 -30.14
C LYS A 123 8.49 -7.88 -28.98
N CYS A 124 8.17 -8.59 -27.88
CA CYS A 124 9.00 -8.56 -26.68
C CYS A 124 10.35 -9.21 -26.94
N LEU A 125 11.40 -8.38 -26.97
CA LEU A 125 12.76 -8.85 -26.77
C LEU A 125 13.04 -8.90 -25.25
N PRO A 126 13.28 -10.09 -24.67
CA PRO A 126 13.43 -10.25 -23.23
C PRO A 126 14.68 -9.50 -22.77
N CYS A 127 14.49 -8.33 -22.16
CA CYS A 127 15.53 -7.41 -21.70
C CYS A 127 15.30 -7.03 -20.23
N ALA A 128 16.25 -6.32 -19.61
CA ALA A 128 16.20 -6.00 -18.17
C ALA A 128 15.36 -4.75 -17.82
N LEU A 129 14.91 -3.98 -18.82
CA LEU A 129 14.31 -2.65 -18.61
C LEU A 129 13.03 -2.68 -17.77
N CYS A 130 12.05 -3.51 -18.14
CA CYS A 130 10.75 -3.54 -17.45
C CYS A 130 10.86 -4.05 -16.01
N LYS A 131 11.78 -5.00 -15.76
CA LYS A 131 12.12 -5.50 -14.42
C LYS A 131 12.67 -4.37 -13.55
N ALA A 132 13.69 -3.67 -14.01
CA ALA A 132 14.33 -2.60 -13.24
C ALA A 132 13.43 -1.36 -13.07
N ALA A 133 12.56 -1.08 -14.04
CA ALA A 133 11.60 0.03 -13.97
C ALA A 133 10.40 -0.23 -13.05
N CYS A 134 10.06 -1.49 -12.73
CA CYS A 134 8.87 -1.81 -11.96
C CYS A 134 8.98 -1.31 -10.51
N PRO A 135 8.07 -0.45 -10.03
CA PRO A 135 8.09 0.01 -8.63
C PRO A 135 7.71 -1.08 -7.62
N GLU A 136 6.90 -2.05 -8.06
CA GLU A 136 6.36 -3.13 -7.22
C GLU A 136 7.20 -4.42 -7.30
N GLU A 137 8.30 -4.40 -8.05
CA GLU A 137 9.15 -5.59 -8.30
C GLU A 137 8.34 -6.82 -8.76
N ALA A 138 7.32 -6.57 -9.58
CA ALA A 138 6.34 -7.56 -10.02
C ALA A 138 6.74 -8.29 -11.32
N ILE A 139 7.89 -7.97 -11.91
CA ILE A 139 8.31 -8.50 -13.21
C ILE A 139 9.62 -9.28 -13.05
N GLU A 140 9.59 -10.53 -13.50
CA GLU A 140 10.74 -11.42 -13.57
C GLU A 140 11.12 -11.63 -15.04
N VAL A 141 12.43 -11.61 -15.31
CA VAL A 141 13.00 -11.85 -16.64
C VAL A 141 14.01 -12.98 -16.49
N GLU A 142 13.73 -14.09 -17.16
CA GLU A 142 14.60 -15.26 -17.24
C GLU A 142 15.28 -15.28 -18.61
N PHE A 143 16.61 -15.27 -18.64
CA PHE A 143 17.39 -15.40 -19.86
C PHE A 143 17.75 -16.87 -20.07
N THR A 144 17.47 -17.42 -21.24
CA THR A 144 17.72 -18.84 -21.55
C THR A 144 18.87 -19.04 -22.53
N PHE A 145 19.45 -17.95 -23.06
CA PHE A 145 20.62 -18.03 -23.92
C PHE A 145 21.90 -18.35 -23.13
N PRO A 146 22.87 -19.06 -23.74
CA PRO A 146 24.14 -19.39 -23.11
C PRO A 146 25.01 -18.14 -22.87
N LYS A 147 25.81 -18.16 -21.81
CA LYS A 147 26.77 -17.08 -21.51
C LYS A 147 27.94 -17.09 -22.47
N LYS A 148 28.63 -15.94 -22.56
CA LYS A 148 29.80 -15.74 -23.41
C LYS A 148 30.87 -16.79 -23.16
N GLU A 149 31.15 -17.15 -21.91
CA GLU A 149 32.19 -18.11 -21.52
C GLU A 149 31.94 -19.53 -22.04
N GLU A 150 30.68 -19.90 -22.28
CA GLU A 150 30.31 -21.20 -22.84
C GLU A 150 30.56 -21.28 -24.35
N ILE A 151 30.44 -20.15 -25.05
CA ILE A 151 30.63 -20.06 -26.51
C ILE A 151 32.09 -19.76 -26.85
N ALA A 152 32.65 -18.75 -26.19
CA ALA A 152 33.98 -18.21 -26.42
C ALA A 152 34.69 -17.99 -25.07
N PRO A 153 35.40 -19.02 -24.58
CA PRO A 153 36.21 -18.89 -23.37
C PRO A 153 37.20 -17.73 -23.45
N PHE A 154 37.45 -17.11 -22.30
CA PHE A 154 38.33 -15.96 -22.17
C PHE A 154 39.73 -16.25 -22.70
N LYS A 155 40.31 -15.29 -23.44
CA LYS A 155 41.67 -15.34 -23.99
C LYS A 155 42.46 -14.14 -23.50
N GLU A 156 43.51 -14.41 -22.73
CA GLU A 156 44.37 -13.37 -22.11
C GLU A 156 45.14 -12.53 -23.15
N ASP A 157 45.61 -13.13 -24.25
CA ASP A 157 46.42 -12.44 -25.28
C ASP A 157 45.58 -11.81 -26.40
N ALA A 158 44.47 -11.17 -26.07
CA ALA A 158 43.59 -10.54 -27.04
C ALA A 158 43.86 -9.02 -27.13
N GLU A 159 44.22 -8.55 -28.32
CA GLU A 159 44.33 -7.11 -28.63
C GLU A 159 43.11 -6.65 -29.41
N GLY A 160 42.57 -5.50 -29.03
CA GLY A 160 41.41 -4.92 -29.71
C GLY A 160 41.00 -3.57 -29.15
N GLU A 161 39.92 -3.03 -29.71
CA GLU A 161 39.27 -1.80 -29.26
C GLU A 161 37.77 -2.05 -29.21
N ILE A 162 37.09 -1.51 -28.19
CA ILE A 162 35.64 -1.54 -28.07
C ILE A 162 35.10 -0.11 -27.94
N GLU A 163 34.03 0.18 -28.66
CA GLU A 163 33.35 1.47 -28.64
C GLU A 163 31.85 1.25 -28.51
N ILE A 164 31.20 2.02 -27.63
CA ILE A 164 29.76 1.95 -27.40
C ILE A 164 29.14 3.30 -27.78
N ASP A 165 28.20 3.26 -28.71
CA ASP A 165 27.39 4.40 -29.12
C ASP A 165 26.24 4.61 -28.12
N THR A 166 26.43 5.57 -27.22
CA THR A 166 25.45 5.90 -26.17
C THR A 166 24.14 6.50 -26.71
N GLU A 167 24.11 7.01 -27.94
CA GLU A 167 22.88 7.55 -28.54
C GLU A 167 21.98 6.44 -29.07
N LYS A 168 22.57 5.32 -29.51
CA LYS A 168 21.84 4.13 -29.97
C LYS A 168 21.51 3.15 -28.85
N CYS A 169 22.33 3.11 -27.81
CA CYS A 169 22.13 2.18 -26.71
C CYS A 169 20.85 2.51 -25.93
N ASN A 170 19.87 1.60 -25.95
CA ASN A 170 18.66 1.71 -25.15
C ASN A 170 18.81 1.16 -23.72
N PHE A 171 20.02 0.73 -23.35
CA PHE A 171 20.35 0.10 -22.06
C PHE A 171 19.52 -1.17 -21.74
N CYS A 172 19.22 -1.98 -22.75
CA CYS A 172 18.48 -3.24 -22.59
C CYS A 172 19.13 -4.26 -21.63
N GLY A 173 20.44 -4.15 -21.39
CA GLY A 173 21.19 -5.00 -20.46
C GLY A 173 21.57 -6.39 -20.98
N LEU A 174 21.22 -6.75 -22.21
CA LEU A 174 21.54 -8.05 -22.80
C LEU A 174 23.05 -8.35 -22.81
N CYS A 175 23.88 -7.34 -23.11
CA CYS A 175 25.34 -7.48 -23.10
C CYS A 175 25.90 -7.73 -21.69
N ALA A 176 25.33 -7.11 -20.66
CA ALA A 176 25.71 -7.31 -19.25
C ALA A 176 25.31 -8.69 -18.72
N GLU A 177 24.16 -9.20 -19.15
CA GLU A 177 23.72 -10.56 -18.81
C GLU A 177 24.54 -11.63 -19.56
N PHE A 178 24.95 -11.33 -20.79
CA PHE A 178 25.71 -12.25 -21.64
C PHE A 178 27.20 -12.33 -21.28
N CYS A 179 27.85 -11.22 -20.94
CA CYS A 179 29.30 -11.14 -20.77
C CYS A 179 29.70 -10.33 -19.53
N GLU A 180 30.52 -10.94 -18.66
CA GLU A 180 30.95 -10.35 -17.38
C GLU A 180 31.85 -9.12 -17.51
N ALA A 181 32.34 -8.81 -18.71
CA ALA A 181 33.09 -7.59 -18.98
C ALA A 181 32.18 -6.35 -18.97
N PHE A 182 30.88 -6.50 -19.19
CA PHE A 182 29.94 -5.39 -19.19
C PHE A 182 29.39 -5.14 -17.79
N LEU A 183 29.35 -3.88 -17.39
CA LEU A 183 28.71 -3.41 -16.18
C LEU A 183 27.64 -2.38 -16.53
N LEU A 184 26.39 -2.72 -16.23
CA LEU A 184 25.26 -1.81 -16.38
C LEU A 184 25.02 -1.09 -15.05
N VAL A 185 25.05 0.24 -15.06
CA VAL A 185 24.91 1.07 -13.87
C VAL A 185 23.46 1.53 -13.72
N GLU A 186 22.85 1.18 -12.61
CA GLU A 186 21.50 1.61 -12.23
C GLU A 186 21.48 3.07 -11.76
N LYS A 187 20.38 3.76 -12.06
CA LYS A 187 20.06 5.09 -11.51
C LYS A 187 18.69 5.11 -10.86
N GLU A 188 18.47 6.13 -10.03
CA GLU A 188 17.16 6.38 -9.45
C GLU A 188 16.17 6.85 -10.54
N LYS A 189 15.11 6.07 -10.74
CA LYS A 189 14.05 6.36 -11.71
C LYS A 189 13.05 7.37 -11.15
N THR A 190 12.55 8.25 -12.01
CA THR A 190 11.50 9.22 -11.66
C THR A 190 10.36 9.16 -12.67
N PRO A 191 9.15 9.66 -12.36
CA PRO A 191 8.05 9.70 -13.33
C PRO A 191 8.38 10.47 -14.62
N THR A 192 9.29 11.42 -14.55
CA THR A 192 9.74 12.22 -15.68
C THR A 192 10.90 11.56 -16.45
N ASP A 193 11.66 10.68 -15.80
CA ASP A 193 12.77 9.92 -16.36
C ASP A 193 12.65 8.46 -15.93
N PRO A 194 11.87 7.64 -16.65
CA PRO A 194 11.55 6.28 -16.26
C PRO A 194 12.65 5.27 -16.59
N GLN A 195 13.74 5.70 -17.25
CA GLN A 195 14.86 4.84 -17.63
C GLN A 195 15.60 4.39 -16.35
N PRO A 196 15.71 3.08 -16.05
CA PRO A 196 16.36 2.62 -14.81
C PRO A 196 17.90 2.60 -14.87
N PHE A 197 18.51 2.77 -16.03
CA PHE A 197 19.96 2.68 -16.22
C PHE A 197 20.55 3.98 -16.77
N ASP A 198 21.79 4.29 -16.40
CA ASP A 198 22.48 5.54 -16.78
C ASP A 198 23.66 5.30 -17.74
N MET A 199 24.46 4.27 -17.44
CA MET A 199 25.71 4.01 -18.15
C MET A 199 25.94 2.52 -18.35
N LEU A 200 26.59 2.20 -19.47
CA LEU A 200 27.11 0.88 -19.77
C LEU A 200 28.64 0.98 -19.85
N LEU A 201 29.33 0.33 -18.93
CA LEU A 201 30.78 0.33 -18.82
C LEU A 201 31.34 -1.01 -19.25
N VAL A 202 32.60 -1.02 -19.72
CA VAL A 202 33.34 -2.23 -20.07
C VAL A 202 34.61 -2.30 -19.26
N ASP A 203 34.81 -3.43 -18.61
CA ASP A 203 36.06 -3.81 -17.96
C ASP A 203 37.02 -4.36 -19.03
N GLU A 204 37.97 -3.52 -19.47
CA GLU A 204 38.95 -3.89 -20.50
C GLU A 204 39.83 -5.07 -20.08
N ASP A 205 40.04 -5.31 -18.77
CA ASP A 205 40.82 -6.45 -18.27
C ASP A 205 40.08 -7.79 -18.44
N LYS A 206 38.75 -7.74 -18.58
CA LYS A 206 37.88 -8.92 -18.80
C LYS A 206 37.36 -9.02 -20.23
N CYS A 207 37.63 -8.02 -21.06
CA CYS A 207 37.26 -8.02 -22.47
C CYS A 207 38.36 -8.65 -23.30
N ASP A 208 38.02 -9.69 -24.06
CA ASP A 208 38.94 -10.36 -25.00
C ASP A 208 38.58 -10.11 -26.47
N TYR A 209 37.84 -9.02 -26.70
CA TYR A 209 37.45 -8.49 -28.02
C TYR A 209 36.90 -9.55 -29.00
N CYS A 210 36.13 -10.53 -28.49
CA CYS A 210 35.60 -11.66 -29.26
C CYS A 210 34.48 -11.30 -30.27
N VAL A 211 34.07 -10.03 -30.33
CA VAL A 211 33.05 -9.46 -31.25
C VAL A 211 31.61 -9.97 -31.02
N LEU A 212 31.37 -10.97 -30.17
CA LEU A 212 30.03 -11.54 -29.95
C LEU A 212 28.99 -10.52 -29.43
N CYS A 213 29.41 -9.58 -28.58
CA CYS A 213 28.51 -8.55 -28.04
C CYS A 213 28.03 -7.56 -29.11
N GLN A 214 28.79 -7.35 -30.20
CA GLN A 214 28.37 -6.54 -31.34
C GLN A 214 27.22 -7.23 -32.08
N ASP A 215 27.34 -8.52 -32.34
CA ASP A 215 26.31 -9.30 -33.05
C ASP A 215 25.05 -9.55 -32.18
N LEU A 216 25.20 -9.55 -30.86
CA LEU A 216 24.08 -9.69 -29.91
C LEU A 216 23.27 -8.39 -29.76
N CYS A 217 23.84 -7.23 -30.08
CA CYS A 217 23.22 -5.94 -29.77
C CYS A 217 22.04 -5.66 -30.73
N PRO A 218 20.78 -5.58 -30.26
CA PRO A 218 19.63 -5.33 -31.13
C PRO A 218 19.62 -3.93 -31.75
N GLU A 219 20.34 -2.98 -31.15
CA GLU A 219 20.40 -1.57 -31.58
C GLU A 219 21.67 -1.24 -32.39
N ASP A 220 22.53 -2.23 -32.65
CA ASP A 220 23.84 -2.03 -33.31
C ASP A 220 24.69 -0.92 -32.65
N ALA A 221 24.61 -0.82 -31.32
CA ALA A 221 25.26 0.22 -30.52
C ALA A 221 26.73 -0.09 -30.19
N ILE A 222 27.15 -1.35 -30.30
CA ILE A 222 28.49 -1.80 -29.88
C ILE A 222 29.33 -2.07 -31.14
N LYS A 223 30.57 -1.55 -31.17
CA LYS A 223 31.55 -1.84 -32.21
C LYS A 223 32.82 -2.40 -31.58
N VAL A 224 33.27 -3.55 -32.06
CA VAL A 224 34.48 -4.21 -31.57
C VAL A 224 35.45 -4.45 -32.72
N LYS A 225 36.69 -3.98 -32.56
CA LYS A 225 37.82 -4.39 -33.39
C LYS A 225 38.56 -5.52 -32.66
N GLY A 226 38.40 -6.74 -33.14
CA GLY A 226 39.04 -7.91 -32.55
C GLY A 226 38.87 -9.16 -33.41
N GLU A 227 39.16 -10.32 -32.83
CA GLU A 227 39.03 -11.62 -33.49
C GLU A 227 37.67 -12.24 -33.15
N LYS A 228 36.78 -12.37 -34.15
CA LYS A 228 35.48 -13.03 -33.97
C LYS A 228 35.68 -14.51 -33.63
N ARG A 229 35.19 -14.93 -32.47
CA ARG A 229 35.30 -16.31 -31.98
C ARG A 229 33.93 -16.84 -31.61
N GLY A 230 33.34 -17.64 -32.50
CA GLY A 230 32.00 -18.19 -32.34
C GLY A 230 30.91 -17.33 -32.99
N GLU A 231 29.66 -17.72 -32.75
CA GLU A 231 28.46 -17.02 -33.19
C GLU A 231 27.67 -16.57 -31.96
N ALA A 232 27.10 -15.37 -32.01
CA ALA A 232 26.24 -14.89 -30.93
C ALA A 232 24.97 -15.74 -30.87
N PRO A 233 24.47 -16.07 -29.66
CA PRO A 233 23.25 -16.84 -29.53
C PRO A 233 22.04 -16.00 -29.96
N GLU A 234 20.95 -16.67 -30.35
CA GLU A 234 19.66 -16.00 -30.48
C GLU A 234 19.17 -15.57 -29.10
N ILE A 235 18.55 -14.38 -29.04
CA ILE A 235 18.06 -13.82 -27.79
C ILE A 235 16.75 -14.52 -27.43
N GLU A 236 16.83 -15.46 -26.49
CA GLU A 236 15.69 -16.17 -25.94
C GLU A 236 15.57 -15.92 -24.43
N GLY A 237 14.32 -15.83 -23.98
CA GLY A 237 14.01 -15.60 -22.58
C GLY A 237 12.52 -15.51 -22.33
N LYS A 238 12.14 -15.54 -21.06
CA LYS A 238 10.76 -15.50 -20.60
C LYS A 238 10.56 -14.34 -19.64
N VAL A 239 9.56 -13.51 -19.92
CA VAL A 239 9.14 -12.43 -19.04
C VAL A 239 7.84 -12.84 -18.35
N THR A 240 7.86 -12.87 -17.02
CA THR A 240 6.70 -13.25 -16.20
C THR A 240 6.30 -12.07 -15.33
N VAL A 241 4.99 -11.86 -15.17
CA VAL A 241 4.44 -10.80 -14.31
C VAL A 241 3.66 -11.45 -13.17
N ASP A 242 4.03 -11.12 -11.94
CA ASP A 242 3.30 -11.51 -10.73
C ASP A 242 2.05 -10.63 -10.61
N ASP A 243 0.87 -11.27 -10.73
CA ASP A 243 -0.44 -10.60 -10.66
C ASP A 243 -0.73 -10.07 -9.26
N GLU A 244 -0.26 -10.75 -8.21
CA GLU A 244 -0.49 -10.33 -6.82
C GLU A 244 0.35 -9.10 -6.48
N LYS A 245 1.53 -8.96 -7.09
CA LYS A 245 2.39 -7.78 -6.89
C LYS A 245 1.99 -6.60 -7.76
N CYS A 246 1.57 -6.84 -9.00
CA CYS A 246 1.48 -5.79 -10.00
C CYS A 246 0.23 -4.91 -9.86
N THR A 247 0.42 -3.61 -9.75
CA THR A 247 -0.69 -2.64 -9.64
C THR A 247 -1.21 -2.10 -10.97
N ARG A 248 -0.65 -2.53 -12.11
CA ARG A 248 -1.02 -2.10 -13.47
C ARG A 248 -0.72 -0.62 -13.77
N CYS A 249 0.36 -0.11 -13.20
CA CYS A 249 0.80 1.29 -13.24
C CYS A 249 1.51 1.77 -14.53
N THR A 250 1.55 0.96 -15.59
CA THR A 250 2.14 1.27 -16.93
C THR A 250 3.61 1.66 -17.03
N TRP A 251 4.41 1.60 -15.94
CA TRP A 251 5.86 1.81 -16.00
C TRP A 251 6.57 0.92 -17.03
N CYS A 252 6.23 -0.38 -17.04
CA CYS A 252 6.80 -1.32 -18.00
C CYS A 252 6.43 -1.03 -19.45
N GLN A 253 5.26 -0.43 -19.70
CA GLN A 253 4.85 -0.02 -21.05
C GLN A 253 5.63 1.22 -21.51
N VAL A 254 5.82 2.20 -20.63
CA VAL A 254 6.54 3.44 -20.98
C VAL A 254 8.03 3.22 -21.19
N VAL A 255 8.67 2.34 -20.40
CA VAL A 255 10.10 2.06 -20.55
C VAL A 255 10.41 1.14 -21.74
N CYS A 256 9.41 0.46 -22.31
CA CYS A 256 9.63 -0.53 -23.36
C CYS A 256 9.95 0.14 -24.70
N PRO A 257 11.15 -0.07 -25.29
CA PRO A 257 11.49 0.53 -26.58
C PRO A 257 10.78 -0.15 -27.76
N TYR A 258 10.25 -1.37 -27.56
CA TYR A 258 9.67 -2.20 -28.62
C TYR A 258 8.13 -2.18 -28.65
N ASP A 259 7.49 -1.40 -27.79
CA ASP A 259 6.02 -1.37 -27.66
C ASP A 259 5.44 -2.80 -27.47
N ALA A 260 6.09 -3.55 -26.58
CA ALA A 260 5.85 -4.97 -26.38
C ALA A 260 4.90 -5.28 -25.22
N VAL A 261 4.41 -4.26 -24.51
CA VAL A 261 3.64 -4.43 -23.28
C VAL A 261 2.19 -3.97 -23.46
N ASP A 262 1.27 -4.92 -23.44
CA ASP A 262 -0.16 -4.67 -23.48
C ASP A 262 -0.71 -4.59 -22.05
N ILE A 263 -1.34 -3.45 -21.72
CA ILE A 263 -1.88 -3.21 -20.38
C ILE A 263 -3.36 -2.82 -20.45
N LYS A 264 -4.14 -3.48 -19.59
CA LYS A 264 -5.51 -3.07 -19.26
C LYS A 264 -5.59 -2.80 -17.77
N LYS A 265 -5.90 -1.55 -17.41
CA LYS A 265 -6.04 -1.11 -16.00
C LYS A 265 -7.38 -1.51 -15.40
N GLN A 266 -7.43 -1.58 -14.07
CA GLN A 266 -8.64 -1.84 -13.30
C GLN A 266 -9.69 -0.75 -13.50
N PHE A 267 -9.25 0.50 -13.63
CA PHE A 267 -10.10 1.68 -13.71
C PHE A 267 -9.73 2.57 -14.90
N GLU A 268 -10.74 3.20 -15.48
CA GLU A 268 -10.59 4.38 -16.35
C GLU A 268 -11.12 5.59 -15.58
N GLY A 269 -10.43 6.72 -15.65
CA GLY A 269 -10.74 7.87 -14.82
C GLY A 269 -9.86 9.07 -15.11
N GLU A 270 -9.96 10.06 -14.23
CA GLU A 270 -9.21 11.30 -14.29
C GLU A 270 -8.61 11.63 -12.92
N LEU A 271 -7.39 12.15 -12.93
CA LEU A 271 -6.70 12.74 -11.79
C LEU A 271 -6.57 14.24 -12.05
N ASN A 272 -7.17 15.05 -11.18
CA ASN A 272 -7.17 16.51 -11.32
C ASN A 272 -6.52 17.15 -10.10
N LEU A 273 -5.74 18.20 -10.34
CA LEU A 273 -5.20 19.07 -9.29
C LEU A 273 -6.10 20.29 -9.14
N ILE A 274 -6.41 20.66 -7.90
CA ILE A 274 -7.19 21.84 -7.57
C ILE A 274 -6.22 23.00 -7.38
N ASP A 275 -6.07 23.85 -8.39
CA ASP A 275 -5.10 24.96 -8.42
C ASP A 275 -5.08 25.80 -7.12
N VAL A 276 -6.26 26.14 -6.60
CA VAL A 276 -6.42 26.95 -5.38
C VAL A 276 -5.84 26.26 -4.13
N ASN A 277 -5.78 24.94 -4.12
CA ASN A 277 -5.24 24.16 -3.00
C ASN A 277 -3.77 23.78 -3.24
N VAL A 278 -3.30 23.74 -4.49
CA VAL A 278 -1.88 23.50 -4.82
C VAL A 278 -0.97 24.52 -4.12
N ASP A 279 -1.40 25.78 -4.01
CA ASP A 279 -0.64 26.81 -3.29
C ASP A 279 -0.42 26.49 -1.79
N LYS A 280 -1.34 25.74 -1.19
CA LYS A 280 -1.27 25.30 0.22
C LYS A 280 -0.48 24.00 0.38
N CYS A 281 -0.09 23.35 -0.71
CA CYS A 281 0.68 22.13 -0.69
C CYS A 281 2.11 22.40 -0.17
N ASP A 282 2.60 21.47 0.64
CA ASP A 282 3.99 21.38 1.05
C ASP A 282 4.49 19.96 0.70
N PRO A 283 4.97 19.75 -0.54
CA PRO A 283 5.41 18.44 -1.00
C PRO A 283 6.69 17.96 -0.32
N GLN A 284 7.51 18.87 0.22
CA GLN A 284 8.78 18.53 0.89
C GLN A 284 8.56 18.14 2.35
N GLY A 285 7.63 18.80 3.05
CA GLY A 285 7.32 18.50 4.44
C GLY A 285 6.32 17.36 4.63
N CYS A 286 5.22 17.34 3.86
CA CYS A 286 4.14 16.36 4.05
C CYS A 286 4.44 15.03 3.35
N HIS A 287 4.77 15.06 2.06
CA HIS A 287 5.07 13.89 1.22
C HIS A 287 4.01 12.76 1.21
N GLY A 288 2.82 12.96 1.80
CA GLY A 288 1.83 11.90 2.02
C GLY A 288 1.33 11.26 0.73
N CYS A 289 1.06 12.04 -0.32
CA CYS A 289 0.64 11.50 -1.62
C CYS A 289 1.72 10.70 -2.33
N PHE A 290 3.00 10.99 -2.08
CA PHE A 290 4.12 10.23 -2.63
C PHE A 290 4.22 8.87 -1.93
N ASN A 291 4.13 8.87 -0.61
CA ASN A 291 4.28 7.66 0.22
C ASN A 291 3.15 6.64 0.01
N VAL A 292 1.93 7.09 -0.27
CA VAL A 292 0.78 6.18 -0.50
C VAL A 292 0.57 5.81 -1.97
N CYS A 293 1.35 6.35 -2.89
CA CYS A 293 1.16 6.10 -4.32
C CYS A 293 1.92 4.84 -4.77
N PRO A 294 1.24 3.71 -5.02
CA PRO A 294 1.93 2.48 -5.47
C PRO A 294 2.55 2.63 -6.86
N SER A 295 2.06 3.59 -7.64
CA SER A 295 2.57 3.87 -8.99
C SER A 295 3.70 4.89 -9.00
N HIS A 296 4.09 5.44 -7.84
CA HIS A 296 5.12 6.46 -7.69
C HIS A 296 5.01 7.63 -8.68
N LEU A 297 3.80 8.06 -9.04
CA LEU A 297 3.57 8.97 -10.18
C LEU A 297 3.80 10.47 -9.87
N TRP A 298 3.91 10.81 -8.59
CA TRP A 298 4.05 12.18 -8.10
C TRP A 298 5.49 12.65 -8.19
N TYR A 299 5.69 13.90 -8.59
CA TYR A 299 7.00 14.55 -8.64
C TYR A 299 6.88 16.05 -8.36
N VAL A 300 8.00 16.66 -7.98
CA VAL A 300 8.11 18.11 -7.83
C VAL A 300 8.77 18.66 -9.10
N PRO A 301 8.06 19.47 -9.90
CA PRO A 301 8.63 20.02 -11.13
C PRO A 301 9.67 21.10 -10.81
N GLU A 302 10.66 21.28 -11.69
CA GLU A 302 11.74 22.27 -11.50
C GLU A 302 11.23 23.72 -11.59
N GLU A 303 10.20 23.96 -12.42
CA GLU A 303 9.60 25.27 -12.61
C GLU A 303 8.06 25.18 -12.55
N GLY A 304 7.43 26.19 -11.96
CA GLY A 304 5.97 26.34 -11.94
C GLY A 304 5.29 25.79 -10.69
N ALA A 305 4.48 24.75 -10.86
CA ALA A 305 3.59 24.24 -9.82
C ALA A 305 4.37 23.59 -8.67
N LYS A 306 3.82 23.62 -7.44
CA LYS A 306 4.48 22.95 -6.29
C LYS A 306 4.55 21.44 -6.43
N ILE A 307 3.57 20.84 -7.10
CA ILE A 307 3.45 19.39 -7.26
C ILE A 307 2.86 19.09 -8.63
N ALA A 308 3.32 18.01 -9.25
CA ALA A 308 2.79 17.49 -10.50
C ALA A 308 2.69 15.96 -10.47
N ALA A 309 1.89 15.43 -11.39
CA ALA A 309 1.61 14.01 -11.52
C ALA A 309 1.76 13.59 -12.98
N LYS A 310 2.34 12.42 -13.23
CA LYS A 310 2.21 11.75 -14.53
C LYS A 310 0.95 10.89 -14.53
N SER A 311 -0.12 11.43 -15.11
CA SER A 311 -1.44 10.79 -15.19
C SER A 311 -1.39 9.42 -15.85
N ASP A 312 -0.46 9.21 -16.78
CA ASP A 312 -0.31 7.95 -17.52
C ASP A 312 -0.03 6.77 -16.60
N TYR A 313 0.61 6.97 -15.45
CA TYR A 313 0.86 5.92 -14.46
C TYR A 313 -0.29 5.72 -13.46
N CYS A 314 -1.25 6.65 -13.41
CA CYS A 314 -2.31 6.60 -12.42
C CYS A 314 -3.24 5.39 -12.64
N THR A 315 -3.55 4.68 -11.56
CA THR A 315 -4.54 3.59 -11.53
C THR A 315 -5.89 4.03 -11.01
N TYR A 316 -6.04 5.32 -10.65
CA TYR A 316 -7.27 5.91 -10.11
C TYR A 316 -7.78 5.24 -8.82
N CYS A 317 -6.86 4.74 -7.99
CA CYS A 317 -7.21 4.10 -6.72
C CYS A 317 -7.78 5.08 -5.68
N GLY A 318 -7.33 6.34 -5.66
CA GLY A 318 -7.81 7.38 -4.72
C GLY A 318 -7.04 7.49 -3.40
N ALA A 319 -6.01 6.68 -3.16
CA ALA A 319 -5.20 6.72 -1.94
C ALA A 319 -4.64 8.11 -1.62
N CYS A 320 -4.16 8.82 -2.64
CA CYS A 320 -3.60 10.16 -2.50
C CYS A 320 -4.63 11.21 -2.04
N VAL A 321 -5.92 11.02 -2.37
CA VAL A 321 -6.99 11.90 -1.91
C VAL A 321 -7.20 11.72 -0.40
N ASN A 322 -7.28 10.47 0.06
CA ASN A 322 -7.47 10.16 1.49
C ASN A 322 -6.27 10.60 2.36
N ALA A 323 -5.07 10.60 1.79
CA ALA A 323 -3.86 11.03 2.46
C ALA A 323 -3.69 12.56 2.52
N CYS A 324 -4.40 13.33 1.68
CA CYS A 324 -4.12 14.76 1.54
C CYS A 324 -4.88 15.61 2.58
N PRO A 325 -4.20 16.30 3.51
CA PRO A 325 -4.87 17.15 4.51
C PRO A 325 -5.36 18.50 3.95
N LYS A 326 -5.08 18.78 2.67
CA LYS A 326 -5.36 20.07 1.99
C LYS A 326 -6.24 19.92 0.76
N ASP A 327 -6.74 18.71 0.47
CA ASP A 327 -7.58 18.41 -0.69
C ASP A 327 -7.00 18.97 -2.00
N VAL A 328 -5.72 18.74 -2.24
CA VAL A 328 -4.98 19.29 -3.40
C VAL A 328 -5.37 18.59 -4.70
N MET A 329 -5.83 17.34 -4.62
CA MET A 329 -6.11 16.50 -5.77
C MET A 329 -7.47 15.80 -5.63
N THR A 330 -8.08 15.49 -6.77
CA THR A 330 -9.28 14.68 -6.85
C THR A 330 -9.08 13.54 -7.85
N VAL A 331 -9.66 12.39 -7.54
CA VAL A 331 -9.68 11.23 -8.42
C VAL A 331 -11.13 10.92 -8.74
N SER A 332 -11.46 10.85 -10.02
CA SER A 332 -12.79 10.48 -10.51
C SER A 332 -12.67 9.24 -11.37
N ARG A 333 -13.50 8.23 -11.12
CA ARG A 333 -13.56 7.00 -11.91
C ARG A 333 -14.71 7.12 -12.89
N ILE A 334 -14.47 6.77 -14.14
CA ILE A 334 -15.46 6.75 -15.22
C ILE A 334 -15.98 5.32 -15.41
N LYS A 335 -15.09 4.33 -15.28
CA LYS A 335 -15.40 2.94 -15.53
C LYS A 335 -14.53 2.00 -14.70
N VAL A 336 -15.10 0.87 -14.32
CA VAL A 336 -14.39 -0.26 -13.70
C VAL A 336 -14.35 -1.40 -14.72
N ASN A 337 -13.16 -1.94 -14.98
CA ASN A 337 -13.01 -3.13 -15.81
C ASN A 337 -13.10 -4.37 -14.90
N HIS A 338 -14.16 -5.16 -15.07
CA HIS A 338 -14.43 -6.34 -14.26
C HIS A 338 -14.96 -7.50 -15.11
N THR A 339 -14.79 -8.73 -14.62
CA THR A 339 -15.38 -9.92 -15.23
C THR A 339 -16.91 -9.89 -15.13
N PRO A 340 -17.65 -10.57 -16.02
CA PRO A 340 -19.11 -10.57 -15.99
C PRO A 340 -19.65 -11.00 -14.63
N VAL A 341 -20.65 -10.28 -14.11
CA VAL A 341 -21.33 -10.66 -12.87
C VAL A 341 -22.22 -11.88 -13.16
N PRO A 342 -22.00 -13.03 -12.51
CA PRO A 342 -22.79 -14.23 -12.77
C PRO A 342 -24.22 -14.08 -12.25
N ASP A 343 -25.15 -14.83 -12.86
CA ASP A 343 -26.55 -14.87 -12.45
C ASP A 343 -26.69 -15.67 -11.14
N SER A 344 -26.48 -14.98 -10.03
CA SER A 344 -26.52 -15.52 -8.67
C SER A 344 -27.49 -14.71 -7.81
N PRO A 345 -27.95 -15.25 -6.65
CA PRO A 345 -28.77 -14.50 -5.70
C PRO A 345 -28.15 -13.19 -5.21
N TRP A 346 -26.82 -13.05 -5.35
CA TRP A 346 -26.05 -11.88 -4.92
C TRP A 346 -25.69 -10.95 -6.08
N ALA A 347 -26.13 -11.23 -7.32
CA ALA A 347 -25.74 -10.48 -8.51
C ALA A 347 -26.03 -8.98 -8.39
N GLU A 348 -27.20 -8.60 -7.86
CA GLU A 348 -27.57 -7.19 -7.64
C GLU A 348 -26.67 -6.50 -6.61
N GLN A 349 -26.23 -7.22 -5.57
CA GLN A 349 -25.29 -6.67 -4.59
C GLN A 349 -23.89 -6.48 -5.18
N TRP A 350 -23.46 -7.36 -6.09
CA TRP A 350 -22.21 -7.19 -6.83
C TRP A 350 -22.27 -6.03 -7.81
N LYS A 351 -23.37 -5.89 -8.56
CA LYS A 351 -23.57 -4.74 -9.46
C LYS A 351 -23.55 -3.42 -8.69
N ASP A 352 -24.31 -3.33 -7.60
CA ASP A 352 -24.33 -2.13 -6.76
C ASP A 352 -22.94 -1.81 -6.16
N ALA A 353 -22.19 -2.84 -5.73
CA ALA A 353 -20.83 -2.66 -5.23
C ALA A 353 -19.85 -2.18 -6.33
N ILE A 354 -20.00 -2.67 -7.56
CA ILE A 354 -19.16 -2.24 -8.68
C ILE A 354 -19.51 -0.81 -9.10
N ASP A 355 -20.80 -0.50 -9.20
CA ASP A 355 -21.30 0.83 -9.53
C ASP A 355 -20.96 1.86 -8.46
N SER A 356 -20.87 1.46 -7.18
CA SER A 356 -20.48 2.36 -6.08
C SER A 356 -19.04 2.87 -6.23
N MET A 357 -18.14 2.11 -6.86
CA MET A 357 -16.76 2.57 -7.13
C MET A 357 -16.70 3.75 -8.11
N VAL A 358 -17.70 3.88 -9.00
CA VAL A 358 -17.83 4.98 -9.96
C VAL A 358 -18.66 6.12 -9.35
N THR A 359 -19.79 5.80 -8.73
CA THR A 359 -20.77 6.78 -8.25
C THR A 359 -20.45 7.35 -6.87
N GLY A 360 -19.58 6.68 -6.09
CA GLY A 360 -19.29 7.00 -4.69
C GLY A 360 -20.46 6.76 -3.74
N LYS A 361 -21.53 6.08 -4.20
CA LYS A 361 -22.72 5.82 -3.40
C LYS A 361 -23.07 4.35 -3.43
N ARG A 362 -23.22 3.77 -2.25
CA ARG A 362 -23.70 2.41 -2.08
C ARG A 362 -25.14 2.40 -1.57
N ASN A 363 -25.97 1.54 -2.15
CA ASN A 363 -27.34 1.36 -1.69
C ASN A 363 -27.36 0.30 -0.58
N TYR A 364 -27.58 0.75 0.65
CA TYR A 364 -27.78 -0.15 1.78
C TYR A 364 -29.26 -0.50 1.89
N PRO A 365 -29.63 -1.79 1.87
CA PRO A 365 -31.01 -2.17 2.14
C PRO A 365 -31.39 -1.69 3.55
N ASP A 366 -32.59 -1.13 3.67
CA ASP A 366 -33.12 -0.72 4.96
C ASP A 366 -33.38 -1.97 5.81
N VAL A 367 -32.48 -2.20 6.78
CA VAL A 367 -32.58 -3.26 7.76
C VAL A 367 -33.21 -2.78 9.07
N SER A 368 -33.66 -1.53 9.14
CA SER A 368 -34.36 -1.04 10.32
C SER A 368 -35.65 -1.84 10.50
N ARG A 369 -35.70 -2.56 11.61
CA ARG A 369 -36.91 -3.19 12.09
C ARG A 369 -37.30 -2.41 13.33
N THR A 370 -38.53 -1.95 13.40
CA THR A 370 -39.07 -1.45 14.66
C THR A 370 -39.10 -2.64 15.62
N LEU A 371 -38.11 -2.74 16.50
CA LEU A 371 -38.21 -3.60 17.66
C LEU A 371 -39.16 -2.88 18.62
N GLU A 372 -40.36 -3.43 18.81
CA GLU A 372 -41.17 -3.09 19.98
C GLU A 372 -40.45 -3.65 21.20
N VAL A 373 -39.46 -2.89 21.68
CA VAL A 373 -38.83 -3.16 22.96
C VAL A 373 -39.84 -2.66 23.98
N GLU A 374 -40.38 -3.56 24.81
CA GLU A 374 -41.08 -3.11 26.02
C GLU A 374 -40.11 -2.17 26.74
N PRO A 375 -40.47 -0.88 26.96
CA PRO A 375 -39.54 0.05 27.57
C PRO A 375 -39.10 -0.57 28.89
N GLU A 376 -37.80 -0.83 29.01
CA GLU A 376 -37.22 -1.25 30.29
C GLU A 376 -37.74 -0.26 31.32
N ALA A 377 -38.40 -0.77 32.37
CA ALA A 377 -38.91 0.06 33.44
C ALA A 377 -37.76 0.99 33.84
N HIS A 378 -37.98 2.31 33.71
CA HIS A 378 -36.98 3.31 34.03
C HIS A 378 -36.33 2.88 35.34
N LYS A 379 -35.03 2.54 35.31
CA LYS A 379 -34.28 2.28 36.53
C LYS A 379 -34.50 3.53 37.37
N GLU A 380 -35.17 3.37 38.52
CA GLU A 380 -35.39 4.49 39.42
C GLU A 380 -34.03 5.13 39.65
N HIS A 381 -33.90 6.40 39.28
CA HIS A 381 -32.74 7.17 39.67
C HIS A 381 -32.69 7.11 41.18
N VAL A 382 -31.74 6.35 41.73
CA VAL A 382 -31.42 6.44 43.14
C VAL A 382 -30.89 7.85 43.32
N GLU A 383 -31.71 8.74 43.86
CA GLU A 383 -31.27 10.07 44.26
C GLU A 383 -30.12 9.85 45.25
N VAL A 384 -28.90 10.15 44.80
CA VAL A 384 -27.75 10.17 45.70
C VAL A 384 -27.98 11.35 46.63
N GLU A 385 -28.38 11.08 47.87
CA GLU A 385 -28.45 12.11 48.90
C GLU A 385 -27.05 12.69 49.11
N LEU A 386 -26.84 13.90 48.60
CA LEU A 386 -25.61 14.63 48.88
C LEU A 386 -25.53 14.87 50.40
N PRO A 387 -24.39 14.56 51.05
CA PRO A 387 -24.26 14.76 52.48
C PRO A 387 -24.51 16.23 52.82
N GLN A 388 -25.36 16.48 53.81
CA GLN A 388 -25.67 17.84 54.24
C GLN A 388 -24.40 18.51 54.80
N VAL A 389 -23.96 19.58 54.13
CA VAL A 389 -22.79 20.35 54.55
C VAL A 389 -23.20 21.26 55.71
N ASP A 390 -22.68 20.99 56.90
CA ASP A 390 -22.84 21.88 58.05
C ASP A 390 -22.13 23.22 57.77
N GLY A 391 -22.91 24.28 57.63
CA GLY A 391 -22.41 25.63 57.31
C GLY A 391 -21.48 26.21 58.37
N SER A 392 -21.59 25.78 59.63
CA SER A 392 -20.72 26.22 60.72
C SER A 392 -19.33 25.58 60.60
N LEU A 393 -19.27 24.28 60.30
CA LEU A 393 -18.02 23.55 60.06
C LEU A 393 -17.34 24.01 58.78
N LEU A 394 -18.12 24.29 57.72
CA LEU A 394 -17.59 24.84 56.47
C LEU A 394 -16.91 26.20 56.70
N LYS A 395 -17.51 27.06 57.54
CA LYS A 395 -16.94 28.36 57.88
C LYS A 395 -15.63 28.21 58.65
N LEU A 396 -15.59 27.34 59.67
CA LEU A 396 -14.38 27.02 60.42
C LEU A 396 -13.27 26.42 59.54
N ALA A 397 -13.63 25.52 58.62
CA ALA A 397 -12.69 24.92 57.68
C ALA A 397 -12.11 25.98 56.73
N LYS A 398 -12.95 26.86 56.16
CA LYS A 398 -12.50 27.96 55.30
C LYS A 398 -11.59 28.93 56.05
N GLU A 399 -11.92 29.30 57.27
CA GLU A 399 -11.07 30.17 58.10
C GLU A 399 -9.70 29.53 58.39
N ARG A 400 -9.64 28.22 58.62
CA ARG A 400 -8.37 27.50 58.81
C ARG A 400 -7.57 27.39 57.51
N ILE A 401 -8.23 27.12 56.38
CA ILE A 401 -7.58 27.05 55.06
C ILE A 401 -7.00 28.40 54.67
N GLU A 402 -7.74 29.50 54.87
CA GLU A 402 -7.24 30.85 54.58
C GLU A 402 -6.03 31.24 55.44
N LYS A 403 -5.93 30.75 56.69
CA LYS A 403 -4.73 30.92 57.52
C LYS A 403 -3.55 30.06 57.05
N ALA A 404 -3.81 28.87 56.51
CA ALA A 404 -2.76 27.95 56.05
C ALA A 404 -2.25 28.25 54.64
N LYS A 405 -3.08 28.87 53.79
CA LYS A 405 -2.79 29.15 52.38
C LYS A 405 -1.49 29.95 52.15
N PRO A 406 -1.17 31.02 52.91
CA PRO A 406 0.09 31.76 52.73
C PRO A 406 1.34 30.95 53.08
N LEU A 407 1.21 29.90 53.90
CA LEU A 407 2.33 29.04 54.26
C LEU A 407 2.78 28.20 53.06
N LEU A 408 1.86 27.84 52.17
CA LEU A 408 2.14 27.08 50.96
C LEU A 408 2.92 27.90 49.91
N ASP A 409 2.94 29.23 50.00
CA ASP A 409 3.78 30.04 49.11
C ASP A 409 5.28 29.88 49.42
N ASN A 410 5.62 29.48 50.64
CA ASN A 410 7.01 29.30 51.07
C ASN A 410 7.65 28.06 50.41
N VAL A 411 8.68 28.30 49.59
CA VAL A 411 9.38 27.25 48.83
C VAL A 411 9.99 26.17 49.75
N LYS A 412 10.53 26.53 50.92
CA LYS A 412 11.10 25.54 51.86
C LYS A 412 10.02 24.64 52.46
N LEU A 413 8.84 25.19 52.74
CA LEU A 413 7.74 24.41 53.30
C LEU A 413 7.17 23.45 52.24
N ARG A 414 7.03 23.89 50.99
CA ARG A 414 6.64 23.01 49.88
C ARG A 414 7.61 21.86 49.65
N MET A 415 8.92 22.13 49.73
CA MET A 415 9.94 21.07 49.66
C MET A 415 9.83 20.07 50.81
N MET A 416 9.49 20.52 52.01
CA MET A 416 9.27 19.63 53.17
C MET A 416 8.00 18.79 53.01
N ILE A 417 6.93 19.31 52.41
CA ILE A 417 5.70 18.56 52.12
C ILE A 417 6.00 17.35 51.22
N GLU A 418 6.90 17.49 50.25
CA GLU A 418 7.22 16.41 49.31
C GLU A 418 8.27 15.42 49.83
N LYS A 419 9.18 15.85 50.73
CA LYS A 419 10.41 15.10 51.05
C LYS A 419 10.61 14.73 52.51
N GLU A 420 9.87 15.33 53.46
CA GLU A 420 10.05 15.06 54.89
C GLU A 420 8.91 14.23 55.50
N ASP A 421 9.20 13.68 56.68
CA ASP A 421 8.26 12.88 57.45
C ASP A 421 7.05 13.70 57.92
N PRO A 422 5.81 13.16 57.85
CA PRO A 422 4.58 13.86 58.23
C PRO A 422 4.59 14.47 59.63
N GLU A 423 5.30 13.85 60.58
CA GLU A 423 5.36 14.36 61.97
C GLU A 423 6.18 15.65 62.05
N LYS A 424 7.32 15.71 61.37
CA LYS A 424 8.19 16.90 61.33
C LYS A 424 7.55 18.05 60.58
N LEU A 425 6.86 17.74 59.49
CA LEU A 425 6.08 18.71 58.72
C LEU A 425 4.95 19.32 59.57
N SER A 426 4.22 18.48 60.32
CA SER A 426 3.15 18.93 61.22
C SER A 426 3.66 19.89 62.30
N ASP A 427 4.82 19.60 62.89
CA ASP A 427 5.43 20.46 63.91
C ASP A 427 5.91 21.80 63.33
N GLU A 428 6.49 21.81 62.13
CA GLU A 428 6.92 23.03 61.46
C GLU A 428 5.73 23.89 61.00
N ILE A 429 4.66 23.26 60.52
CA ILE A 429 3.41 23.96 60.18
C ILE A 429 2.78 24.56 61.45
N LYS A 430 2.73 23.84 62.57
CA LYS A 430 2.23 24.35 63.86
C LYS A 430 3.05 25.52 64.39
N LYS A 431 4.38 25.49 64.25
CA LYS A 431 5.28 26.61 64.62
C LYS A 431 5.03 27.89 63.82
N ARG A 432 4.48 27.78 62.62
CA ARG A 432 4.23 28.92 61.71
C ARG A 432 2.77 29.38 61.72
N LEU A 433 1.86 28.57 62.24
CA LEU A 433 0.44 28.90 62.42
C LEU A 433 0.13 29.57 63.78
N ASN A 434 0.96 29.31 64.80
CA ASN A 434 1.00 30.06 66.07
C ASN A 434 1.99 31.21 65.99
#